data_AF-A0A7X9A4W5-F1
#
_entry.id   AF-A0A7X9A4W5-F1
#
_cell.length_a   1.000
_cell.length_b   1.000
_cell.length_c   1.000
_cell.angle_alpha   90.00
_cell.angle_beta   90.00
_cell.angle_gamma   90.00
#
_symmetry.space_group_name_H-M   'P 1'
#
loop_
_entity.id
_entity.type
_entity.pdbx_description
1 polymer ?
#
loop_
_entity_poly.entity_id
_entity_poly.type
_entity_poly.pdbx_seq_one_letter_code
_entity_poly.pdbx_strand_id
1 'polypeptide(L)'
;MENNVVKVEKTKFKIFLDFLVVSFNGMAIGLFSTLIIGVIIEQIGVGISYIPYMETLSEYIIKTAVVLKSAMGIGIGIGMAYALKQDGLKLVVTGLAGGIASSFAYLGTDIFGGKALNDPLTVYLVVVGVYLFFRYIFNKKTPVDIILIPLLGSLLALILAFILGFPIKSISTGLGTLIDIVSKSNIGLFFVGMIVSVLMGMALTAPISSAAIAIAINLEGLAGGAAVVGCCVQMLGFAVMSRKDNKIGTIIGV
;
A
#
# COMPACT_ATOMS: atom_id res chain seq x y z
N MET A 1 45.57 22.95 1.22
CA MET A 1 45.73 21.49 1.41
C MET A 1 44.36 20.86 1.36
N GLU A 2 44.19 19.98 0.40
CA GLU A 2 42.95 19.45 -0.15
C GLU A 2 42.28 18.50 0.86
N ASN A 3 41.04 18.81 1.27
CA ASN A 3 40.24 17.91 2.10
C ASN A 3 39.80 16.72 1.25
N ASN A 4 40.56 15.63 1.34
CA ASN A 4 40.21 14.32 0.82
C ASN A 4 38.94 13.80 1.51
N VAL A 5 37.79 14.11 0.90
CA VAL A 5 36.54 13.40 1.19
C VAL A 5 36.69 12.00 0.61
N VAL A 6 37.02 11.03 1.48
CA VAL A 6 36.97 9.61 1.15
C VAL A 6 35.53 9.28 0.73
N LYS A 7 35.27 9.27 -0.58
CA LYS A 7 34.04 8.71 -1.16
C LYS A 7 34.09 7.21 -0.89
N VAL A 8 33.48 6.78 0.21
CA VAL A 8 33.22 5.37 0.46
C VAL A 8 32.30 4.88 -0.67
N GLU A 9 32.86 4.09 -1.57
CA GLU A 9 32.15 3.49 -2.68
C GLU A 9 31.03 2.60 -2.11
N LYS A 10 29.78 3.10 -2.15
CA LYS A 10 28.65 2.33 -1.64
C LYS A 10 28.52 1.06 -2.48
N THR A 11 28.62 -0.10 -1.85
CA THR A 11 28.34 -1.40 -2.49
C THR A 11 26.96 -1.35 -3.17
N LYS A 12 26.81 -1.97 -4.35
CA LYS A 12 25.54 -2.00 -5.11
C LYS A 12 24.33 -2.38 -4.23
N PHE A 13 24.54 -3.27 -3.26
CA PHE A 13 23.52 -3.68 -2.28
C PHE A 13 23.03 -2.52 -1.39
N LYS A 14 23.92 -1.65 -0.93
CA LYS A 14 23.57 -0.50 -0.09
C LYS A 14 22.76 0.53 -0.86
N ILE A 15 23.06 0.74 -2.15
CA ILE A 15 22.29 1.62 -3.02
C ILE A 15 20.87 1.09 -3.22
N PHE A 16 20.73 -0.24 -3.39
CA PHE A 16 19.43 -0.88 -3.49
C PHE A 16 18.61 -0.75 -2.20
N LEU A 17 19.22 -0.99 -1.04
CA LEU A 17 18.56 -0.80 0.26
C LEU A 17 18.14 0.66 0.48
N ASP A 18 19.03 1.62 0.20
CA ASP A 18 18.71 3.04 0.30
C ASP A 18 17.50 3.41 -0.60
N PHE A 19 17.45 2.87 -1.83
CA PHE A 19 16.32 3.04 -2.73
C PHE A 19 15.02 2.47 -2.15
N LEU A 20 15.06 1.24 -1.63
CA LEU A 20 13.90 0.61 -1.02
C LEU A 20 13.37 1.44 0.14
N VAL A 21 14.24 1.83 1.08
CA VAL A 21 13.86 2.65 2.24
C VAL A 21 13.18 3.97 1.80
N VAL A 22 13.78 4.69 0.86
CA VAL A 22 13.19 5.96 0.36
C VAL A 22 11.86 5.72 -0.34
N SER A 23 11.77 4.69 -1.17
CA SER A 23 10.54 4.36 -1.90
C SER A 23 9.41 3.89 -0.97
N PHE A 24 9.70 3.08 0.05
CA PHE A 24 8.74 2.65 1.06
C PHE A 24 8.23 3.83 1.90
N ASN A 25 9.12 4.75 2.28
CA ASN A 25 8.72 5.99 2.96
C ASN A 25 7.80 6.85 2.07
N GLY A 26 8.10 6.94 0.77
CA GLY A 26 7.22 7.62 -0.20
C GLY A 26 5.84 6.96 -0.33
N MET A 27 5.80 5.64 -0.41
CA MET A 27 4.55 4.87 -0.40
C MET A 27 3.75 5.10 0.88
N ALA A 28 4.41 5.12 2.05
CA ALA A 28 3.76 5.37 3.32
C ALA A 28 3.07 6.74 3.33
N ILE A 29 3.75 7.81 2.90
CA ILE A 29 3.15 9.15 2.77
C ILE A 29 1.89 9.11 1.89
N GLY A 30 1.96 8.39 0.77
CA GLY A 30 0.82 8.19 -0.12
C GLY A 30 -0.35 7.45 0.56
N LEU A 31 -0.07 6.35 1.27
CA LEU A 31 -1.07 5.55 1.98
C LEU A 31 -1.73 6.32 3.12
N PHE A 32 -0.94 7.04 3.93
CA PHE A 32 -1.44 7.83 5.06
C PHE A 32 -2.34 8.97 4.59
N SER A 33 -1.99 9.63 3.49
CA SER A 33 -2.78 10.73 2.93
C SER A 33 -4.04 10.31 2.17
N THR A 34 -4.21 9.02 1.87
CA THR A 34 -5.33 8.52 1.05
C THR A 34 -6.12 7.41 1.75
N LEU A 35 -5.62 6.18 1.73
CA LEU A 35 -6.31 5.00 2.24
C LEU A 35 -6.57 5.10 3.75
N ILE A 36 -5.54 5.39 4.55
CA ILE A 36 -5.65 5.33 6.02
C ILE A 36 -6.59 6.42 6.52
N ILE A 37 -6.40 7.66 6.08
CA ILE A 37 -7.31 8.74 6.43
C ILE A 37 -8.73 8.49 5.90
N GLY A 38 -8.87 7.89 4.71
CA GLY A 38 -10.15 7.47 4.15
C GLY A 38 -10.87 6.46 5.04
N VAL A 39 -10.17 5.43 5.52
CA VAL A 39 -10.75 4.44 6.46
C VAL A 39 -11.15 5.10 7.78
N ILE A 40 -10.33 6.00 8.34
CA ILE A 40 -10.70 6.73 9.57
C ILE A 40 -11.98 7.54 9.39
N ILE A 41 -12.07 8.30 8.28
CA ILE A 41 -13.25 9.10 7.95
C ILE A 41 -14.48 8.21 7.75
N GLU A 42 -14.32 7.05 7.08
CA GLU A 42 -15.40 6.08 6.92
C GLU A 42 -15.92 5.58 8.26
N GLN A 43 -15.03 5.20 9.18
CA GLN A 43 -15.43 4.70 10.50
C GLN A 43 -16.14 5.78 11.33
N ILE A 44 -15.73 7.06 11.20
CA ILE A 44 -16.46 8.18 11.81
C ILE A 44 -17.86 8.31 11.19
N GLY A 45 -17.98 8.20 9.87
CA GLY A 45 -19.26 8.23 9.15
C GLY A 45 -20.21 7.12 9.61
N VAL A 46 -19.70 5.89 9.71
CA VAL A 46 -20.45 4.73 10.25
C VAL A 46 -20.81 4.94 11.73
N GLY A 47 -19.95 5.55 12.53
CA GLY A 47 -20.28 5.92 13.92
C GLY A 47 -21.46 6.89 14.00
N ILE A 48 -21.51 7.88 13.11
CA ILE A 48 -22.57 8.90 13.06
C ILE A 48 -23.90 8.31 12.54
N SER A 49 -23.89 7.26 11.71
CA SER A 49 -25.15 6.64 11.25
C SER A 49 -25.98 6.03 12.37
N TYR A 50 -25.39 5.72 13.52
CA TYR A 50 -26.12 5.24 14.69
C TYR A 50 -26.85 6.36 15.45
N ILE A 51 -26.62 7.63 15.13
CA ILE A 51 -27.27 8.77 15.76
C ILE A 51 -28.57 9.10 14.99
N PRO A 52 -29.74 9.12 15.65
CA PRO A 52 -30.99 9.50 15.00
C PRO A 52 -30.90 10.87 14.33
N TYR A 53 -31.51 11.01 13.14
CA TYR A 53 -31.58 12.26 12.36
C TYR A 53 -30.26 12.76 11.74
N MET A 54 -29.17 12.00 11.80
CA MET A 54 -27.87 12.36 11.21
C MET A 54 -27.47 11.53 9.98
N GLU A 55 -28.41 10.77 9.40
CA GLU A 55 -28.17 9.84 8.29
C GLU A 55 -27.57 10.54 7.04
N THR A 56 -28.12 11.69 6.65
CA THR A 56 -27.63 12.45 5.49
C THR A 56 -26.17 12.90 5.67
N LEU A 57 -25.81 13.33 6.89
CA LEU A 57 -24.43 13.74 7.19
C LEU A 57 -23.48 12.55 7.15
N SER A 58 -23.91 11.41 7.72
CA SER A 58 -23.15 10.15 7.66
C SER A 58 -22.87 9.74 6.21
N GLU A 59 -23.87 9.81 5.32
CA GLU A 59 -23.71 9.44 3.92
C GLU A 59 -22.67 10.32 3.19
N TYR A 60 -22.69 11.64 3.41
CA TYR A 60 -21.69 12.54 2.82
C TYR A 60 -20.26 12.25 3.31
N ILE A 61 -20.11 11.92 4.60
CA ILE A 61 -18.81 11.55 5.19
C ILE A 61 -18.29 10.24 4.56
N ILE A 62 -19.15 9.22 4.46
CA ILE A 62 -18.78 7.92 3.87
C ILE A 62 -18.43 8.08 2.39
N LYS A 63 -19.18 8.89 1.62
CA LYS A 63 -18.85 9.18 0.22
C LYS A 63 -17.47 9.84 0.07
N THR A 64 -17.15 10.77 0.96
CA THR A 64 -15.82 11.40 0.98
C THR A 64 -14.71 10.37 1.25
N ALA A 65 -14.94 9.46 2.19
CA ALA A 65 -14.02 8.37 2.47
C ALA A 65 -13.80 7.44 1.27
N VAL A 66 -14.85 7.11 0.51
CA VAL A 66 -14.74 6.30 -0.71
C VAL A 66 -13.82 6.98 -1.73
N VAL A 67 -13.96 8.29 -1.92
CA VAL A 67 -13.08 9.06 -2.83
C VAL A 67 -11.62 8.96 -2.36
N LEU A 68 -11.35 9.20 -1.08
CA LEU A 68 -10.00 9.12 -0.52
C LEU A 68 -9.38 7.72 -0.68
N LYS A 69 -10.14 6.66 -0.40
CA LYS A 69 -9.68 5.27 -0.58
C LYS A 69 -9.43 4.93 -2.05
N SER A 70 -10.27 5.44 -2.97
CA SER A 70 -10.08 5.21 -4.41
C SER A 70 -8.83 5.91 -4.96
N ALA A 71 -8.39 7.00 -4.33
CA ALA A 71 -7.19 7.73 -4.69
C ALA A 71 -5.89 7.09 -4.20
N MET A 72 -5.95 5.94 -3.51
CA MET A 72 -4.79 5.25 -2.94
C MET A 72 -3.65 5.04 -3.96
N GLY A 73 -3.98 4.53 -5.14
CA GLY A 73 -2.98 4.28 -6.18
C GLY A 73 -2.24 5.56 -6.58
N ILE A 74 -2.99 6.64 -6.78
CA ILE A 74 -2.45 7.96 -7.14
C ILE A 74 -1.59 8.51 -5.99
N GLY A 75 -2.06 8.40 -4.75
CA GLY A 75 -1.34 8.83 -3.56
C GLY A 75 0.02 8.14 -3.42
N ILE A 76 0.06 6.80 -3.57
CA ILE A 76 1.31 6.02 -3.55
C ILE A 76 2.25 6.49 -4.66
N GLY A 77 1.75 6.62 -5.89
CA GLY A 77 2.55 7.06 -7.03
C GLY A 77 3.16 8.44 -6.84
N ILE A 78 2.39 9.42 -6.37
CA ILE A 78 2.86 10.78 -6.08
C ILE A 78 3.84 10.78 -4.92
N GLY A 79 3.53 10.08 -3.82
CA GLY A 79 4.38 10.01 -2.63
C GLY A 79 5.74 9.39 -2.93
N MET A 80 5.77 8.32 -3.73
CA MET A 80 7.02 7.70 -4.21
C MET A 80 7.78 8.62 -5.16
N ALA A 81 7.11 9.24 -6.13
CA ALA A 81 7.75 10.17 -7.06
C ALA A 81 8.40 11.35 -6.32
N TYR A 82 7.71 11.90 -5.33
CA TYR A 82 8.21 12.97 -4.48
C TYR A 82 9.42 12.52 -3.64
N ALA A 83 9.31 11.39 -2.94
CA ALA A 83 10.41 10.86 -2.13
C ALA A 83 11.67 10.53 -2.97
N LEU A 84 11.46 10.05 -4.19
CA LEU A 84 12.53 9.72 -5.15
C LEU A 84 12.97 10.93 -6.00
N LYS A 85 12.49 12.13 -5.68
CA LYS A 85 12.85 13.40 -6.33
C LYS A 85 12.64 13.41 -7.85
N GLN A 86 11.52 12.86 -8.31
CA GLN A 86 11.05 13.10 -9.67
C GLN A 86 10.32 14.43 -9.74
N ASP A 87 10.58 15.20 -10.81
CA ASP A 87 9.99 16.52 -10.99
C ASP A 87 9.11 16.60 -12.25
N GLY A 88 8.20 17.57 -12.25
CA GLY A 88 7.38 17.93 -13.39
C GLY A 88 6.51 16.79 -13.89
N LEU A 89 6.56 16.53 -15.20
CA LEU A 89 5.68 15.56 -15.85
C LEU A 89 5.88 14.12 -15.35
N LYS A 90 7.12 13.74 -15.01
CA LYS A 90 7.41 12.39 -14.50
C LYS A 90 6.71 12.13 -13.17
N LEU A 91 6.66 13.13 -12.28
CA LEU A 91 5.97 13.00 -11.00
C LEU A 91 4.48 12.72 -11.20
N VAL A 92 3.83 13.51 -12.06
CA VAL A 92 2.39 13.38 -12.33
C VAL A 92 2.08 12.03 -12.98
N VAL A 93 2.89 11.60 -13.95
CA VAL A 93 2.67 10.32 -14.65
C VAL A 93 2.98 9.13 -13.75
N THR A 94 3.94 9.22 -12.83
CA THR A 94 4.17 8.18 -11.82
C THR A 94 3.00 8.08 -10.84
N GLY A 95 2.34 9.20 -10.50
CA GLY A 95 1.04 9.21 -9.82
C GLY A 95 -0.05 8.49 -10.61
N LEU A 96 -0.19 8.83 -11.90
CA LEU A 96 -1.15 8.19 -12.80
C LEU A 96 -0.90 6.68 -12.93
N ALA A 97 0.36 6.25 -13.02
CA ALA A 97 0.73 4.84 -13.06
C ALA A 97 0.21 4.08 -11.83
N GLY A 98 0.30 4.70 -10.65
CA GLY A 98 -0.27 4.11 -9.44
C GLY A 98 -1.80 4.02 -9.49
N GLY A 99 -2.48 5.04 -10.01
CA GLY A 99 -3.94 5.02 -10.22
C GLY A 99 -4.39 3.97 -11.24
N ILE A 100 -3.62 3.78 -12.32
CA ILE A 100 -3.85 2.71 -13.30
C ILE A 100 -3.71 1.35 -12.62
N ALA A 101 -2.63 1.14 -11.85
CA ALA A 101 -2.40 -0.12 -11.15
C ALA A 101 -3.54 -0.46 -10.16
N SER A 102 -4.01 0.52 -9.36
CA SER A 102 -5.08 0.29 -8.39
C SER A 102 -6.45 0.05 -9.01
N SER A 103 -6.68 0.56 -10.22
CA SER A 103 -7.96 0.48 -10.94
C SER A 103 -7.99 -0.65 -11.96
N PHE A 104 -6.84 -1.27 -12.24
CA PHE A 104 -6.73 -2.32 -13.23
C PHE A 104 -7.55 -3.54 -12.82
N ALA A 105 -8.29 -4.12 -13.76
CA ALA A 105 -9.06 -5.35 -13.57
C ALA A 105 -8.88 -6.24 -14.81
N TYR A 106 -8.81 -7.56 -14.60
CA TYR A 106 -8.75 -8.50 -15.71
C TYR A 106 -10.13 -8.61 -16.38
N LEU A 107 -10.25 -8.02 -17.57
CA LEU A 107 -11.50 -7.99 -18.34
C LEU A 107 -11.81 -9.35 -18.97
N GLY A 108 -13.09 -9.72 -19.03
CA GLY A 108 -13.55 -10.93 -19.71
C GLY A 108 -13.14 -12.24 -19.04
N THR A 109 -12.65 -12.18 -17.80
CA THR A 109 -12.26 -13.34 -17.00
C THR A 109 -12.82 -13.20 -15.59
N ASP A 110 -13.27 -14.29 -14.97
CA ASP A 110 -13.69 -14.31 -13.56
C ASP A 110 -12.51 -14.31 -12.57
N ILE A 111 -11.30 -14.03 -13.05
CA ILE A 111 -10.09 -13.94 -12.24
C ILE A 111 -10.31 -12.82 -11.20
N PHE A 112 -10.21 -13.19 -9.91
CA PHE A 112 -10.51 -12.33 -8.77
C PHE A 112 -11.92 -11.69 -8.78
N GLY A 113 -12.89 -12.33 -9.44
CA GLY A 113 -14.27 -11.88 -9.51
C GLY A 113 -14.47 -10.57 -10.28
N GLY A 114 -13.59 -10.26 -11.23
CA GLY A 114 -13.65 -9.04 -12.05
C GLY A 114 -13.39 -7.74 -11.27
N LYS A 115 -12.93 -7.85 -10.01
CA LYS A 115 -12.65 -6.69 -9.16
C LYS A 115 -11.30 -6.06 -9.51
N ALA A 116 -11.21 -4.75 -9.33
CA ALA A 116 -9.96 -4.02 -9.49
C ALA A 116 -8.88 -4.51 -8.50
N LEU A 117 -7.63 -4.49 -8.95
CA LEU A 117 -6.42 -4.77 -8.19
C LEU A 117 -6.08 -3.60 -7.27
N ASN A 118 -6.96 -3.34 -6.31
CA ASN A 118 -6.78 -2.32 -5.29
C ASN A 118 -5.90 -2.84 -4.14
N ASP A 119 -4.64 -3.13 -4.44
CA ASP A 119 -3.65 -3.66 -3.49
C ASP A 119 -2.37 -2.78 -3.48
N PRO A 120 -1.97 -2.22 -2.32
CA PRO A 120 -0.79 -1.37 -2.19
C PRO A 120 0.51 -1.96 -2.72
N LEU A 121 0.74 -3.27 -2.57
CA LEU A 121 1.98 -3.92 -3.01
C LEU A 121 2.07 -3.95 -4.53
N THR A 122 0.96 -4.30 -5.17
CA THR A 122 0.83 -4.29 -6.63
C THR A 122 1.09 -2.89 -7.17
N VAL A 123 0.45 -1.88 -6.58
CA VAL A 123 0.68 -0.47 -6.94
C VAL A 123 2.16 -0.10 -6.78
N TYR A 124 2.76 -0.41 -5.63
CA TYR A 124 4.16 -0.10 -5.35
C TYR A 124 5.10 -0.69 -6.42
N LEU A 125 4.96 -1.97 -6.74
CA LEU A 125 5.84 -2.63 -7.71
C LEU A 125 5.66 -2.10 -9.14
N VAL A 126 4.42 -1.80 -9.55
CA VAL A 126 4.15 -1.14 -10.84
C VAL A 126 4.79 0.24 -10.87
N VAL A 127 4.63 1.04 -9.81
CA VAL A 127 5.21 2.39 -9.70
C VAL A 127 6.73 2.34 -9.70
N VAL A 128 7.36 1.39 -9.00
CA VAL A 128 8.82 1.17 -9.06
C VAL A 128 9.25 0.90 -10.50
N GLY A 129 8.55 0.03 -11.23
CA GLY A 129 8.87 -0.29 -12.62
C GLY A 129 8.80 0.93 -13.54
N VAL A 130 7.73 1.73 -13.43
CA VAL A 130 7.56 2.97 -14.21
C VAL A 130 8.60 4.02 -13.82
N TYR A 131 8.91 4.16 -12.53
CA TYR A 131 9.97 5.04 -12.05
C TYR A 131 11.33 4.68 -12.66
N LEU A 132 11.70 3.39 -12.64
CA LEU A 132 12.97 2.90 -13.19
C LEU A 132 13.03 3.13 -14.70
N PHE A 133 11.92 2.91 -15.41
CA PHE A 133 11.81 3.21 -16.84
C PHE A 133 12.10 4.68 -17.14
N PHE A 134 11.48 5.61 -16.41
CA PHE A 134 11.76 7.05 -16.57
C PHE A 134 13.16 7.47 -16.14
N ARG A 135 13.76 6.75 -15.19
CA ARG A 135 15.12 7.01 -14.71
C ARG A 135 16.19 6.53 -15.69
N TYR A 136 15.95 5.48 -16.47
CA TYR A 136 16.96 4.97 -17.41
C TYR A 136 16.76 5.48 -18.83
N ILE A 137 15.51 5.58 -19.31
CA ILE A 137 15.23 5.90 -20.71
C ILE A 137 15.07 7.41 -20.93
N PHE A 138 14.41 8.12 -20.00
CA PHE A 138 14.10 9.54 -20.15
C PHE A 138 15.09 10.46 -19.43
N ASN A 139 16.40 10.18 -19.48
CA ASN A 139 17.38 10.99 -18.74
C ASN A 139 17.60 12.41 -19.29
N LYS A 140 17.27 12.64 -20.56
CA LYS A 140 17.40 13.95 -21.21
C LYS A 140 16.03 14.53 -21.51
N LYS A 141 15.85 15.83 -21.27
CA LYS A 141 14.60 16.53 -21.59
C LYS A 141 14.52 16.79 -23.08
N THR A 142 13.45 16.36 -23.73
CA THR A 142 13.14 16.65 -25.12
C THR A 142 11.78 17.34 -25.23
N PRO A 143 11.53 18.17 -26.25
CA PRO A 143 10.23 18.82 -26.43
C PRO A 143 9.08 17.83 -26.68
N VAL A 144 9.39 16.62 -27.17
CA VAL A 144 8.40 15.56 -27.43
C VAL A 144 7.99 14.83 -26.14
N ASP A 145 8.72 15.02 -25.04
CA ASP A 145 8.48 14.35 -23.75
C ASP A 145 7.07 14.63 -23.19
N ILE A 146 6.45 15.75 -23.55
CA ILE A 146 5.11 16.11 -23.09
C ILE A 146 4.03 15.10 -23.52
N ILE A 147 4.22 14.46 -24.67
CA ILE A 147 3.32 13.41 -25.18
C ILE A 147 3.88 12.04 -24.83
N LEU A 148 5.20 11.85 -24.96
CA LEU A 148 5.82 10.54 -24.87
C LEU A 148 5.85 9.99 -23.44
N ILE A 149 6.09 10.84 -22.43
CA ILE A 149 6.15 10.41 -21.02
C ILE A 149 4.77 9.91 -20.55
N PRO A 150 3.66 10.65 -20.71
CA PRO A 150 2.34 10.16 -20.29
C PRO A 150 1.91 8.92 -21.05
N LEU A 151 2.15 8.87 -22.37
CA LEU A 151 1.75 7.75 -23.21
C LEU A 151 2.49 6.47 -22.82
N LEU A 152 3.83 6.49 -22.81
CA LEU A 152 4.63 5.30 -22.50
C LEU A 152 4.55 4.93 -21.03
N GLY A 153 4.47 5.91 -20.12
CA GLY A 153 4.29 5.66 -18.69
C GLY A 153 2.99 4.93 -18.39
N SER A 154 1.88 5.37 -19.00
CA SER A 154 0.57 4.75 -18.81
C SER A 154 0.51 3.36 -19.44
N LEU A 155 1.06 3.20 -20.64
CA LEU A 155 1.13 1.89 -21.31
C LEU A 155 1.98 0.90 -20.51
N LEU A 156 3.13 1.35 -20.01
CA LEU A 156 3.98 0.52 -19.16
C LEU A 156 3.29 0.16 -17.84
N ALA A 157 2.60 1.10 -17.20
CA ALA A 157 1.82 0.84 -16.00
C ALA A 157 0.76 -0.24 -16.24
N LEU A 158 0.06 -0.18 -17.37
CA LEU A 158 -0.92 -1.19 -17.76
C LEU A 158 -0.30 -2.59 -17.93
N ILE A 159 0.82 -2.68 -18.68
CA ILE A 159 1.52 -3.94 -18.91
C ILE A 159 2.04 -4.52 -17.58
N LEU A 160 2.66 -3.68 -16.74
CA LEU A 160 3.17 -4.11 -15.44
C LEU A 160 2.03 -4.53 -14.51
N ALA A 161 0.90 -3.83 -14.50
CA ALA A 161 -0.27 -4.22 -13.71
C ALA A 161 -0.83 -5.59 -14.16
N PHE A 162 -0.85 -5.85 -15.47
CA PHE A 162 -1.26 -7.15 -16.01
C PHE A 162 -0.30 -8.29 -15.60
N ILE A 163 1.02 -8.07 -15.65
CA ILE A 163 2.02 -9.10 -15.35
C ILE A 163 2.14 -9.34 -13.84
N LEU A 164 2.23 -8.26 -13.05
CA LEU A 164 2.49 -8.32 -11.61
C LEU A 164 1.23 -8.53 -10.78
N GLY A 165 0.07 -8.12 -11.29
CA GLY A 165 -1.19 -8.18 -10.55
C GLY A 165 -1.58 -9.59 -10.16
N PHE A 166 -1.54 -10.54 -11.10
CA PHE A 166 -1.92 -11.93 -10.88
C PHE A 166 -1.10 -12.63 -9.78
N PRO A 167 0.24 -12.66 -9.82
CA PRO A 167 1.02 -13.36 -8.80
C PRO A 167 0.85 -12.72 -7.41
N ILE A 168 0.83 -11.39 -7.31
CA ILE A 168 0.70 -10.70 -6.02
C ILE A 168 -0.68 -10.95 -5.41
N LYS A 169 -1.73 -10.78 -6.22
CA LYS A 169 -3.10 -10.97 -5.75
C LYS A 169 -3.37 -12.42 -5.37
N SER A 170 -2.80 -13.39 -6.10
CA SER A 170 -2.92 -14.82 -5.75
C SER A 170 -2.34 -15.12 -4.38
N ILE A 171 -1.19 -14.54 -4.03
CA ILE A 171 -0.57 -14.71 -2.70
C ILE A 171 -1.46 -14.09 -1.61
N SER A 172 -1.95 -12.86 -1.83
CA SER A 172 -2.84 -12.16 -0.89
C SER A 172 -4.15 -12.92 -0.67
N THR A 173 -4.78 -13.38 -1.76
CA THR A 173 -6.00 -14.19 -1.69
C THR A 173 -5.75 -15.53 -1.00
N GLY A 174 -4.64 -16.21 -1.30
CA GLY A 174 -4.28 -17.48 -0.63
C GLY A 174 -4.12 -17.31 0.88
N LEU A 175 -3.44 -16.25 1.31
CA LEU A 175 -3.31 -15.93 2.74
C LEU A 175 -4.66 -15.61 3.39
N GLY A 176 -5.52 -14.87 2.68
CA GLY A 176 -6.90 -14.62 3.10
C GLY A 176 -7.70 -15.91 3.26
N THR A 177 -7.65 -16.82 2.28
CA THR A 177 -8.34 -18.11 2.36
C THR A 177 -7.86 -18.95 3.53
N LEU A 178 -6.55 -18.95 3.84
CA LEU A 178 -6.03 -19.62 5.02
C LEU A 178 -6.62 -19.05 6.31
N ILE A 179 -6.70 -17.72 6.43
CA ILE A 179 -7.30 -17.07 7.60
C ILE A 179 -8.80 -17.41 7.69
N ASP A 180 -9.53 -17.37 6.58
CA ASP A 180 -10.96 -17.69 6.53
C ASP A 180 -11.25 -19.15 6.94
N ILE A 181 -10.43 -20.10 6.47
CA ILE A 181 -10.51 -21.51 6.86
C ILE A 181 -10.31 -21.66 8.38
N VAL A 182 -9.30 -20.99 8.93
CA VAL A 182 -9.03 -21.02 10.38
C VAL A 182 -10.17 -20.37 11.15
N SER A 183 -10.68 -19.22 10.71
CA SER A 183 -11.78 -18.50 11.35
C SER A 183 -13.07 -19.31 11.42
N LYS A 184 -13.34 -20.14 10.41
CA LYS A 184 -14.53 -21.01 10.34
C LYS A 184 -14.31 -22.41 10.92
N SER A 185 -13.12 -22.70 11.43
CA SER A 185 -12.80 -24.03 11.96
C SER A 185 -13.41 -24.26 13.35
N ASN A 186 -13.79 -25.51 13.65
CA ASN A 186 -14.35 -25.91 14.95
C ASN A 186 -13.27 -26.21 16.02
N ILE A 187 -12.06 -25.67 15.86
CA ILE A 187 -10.90 -25.96 16.74
C ILE A 187 -11.02 -25.25 18.10
N GLY A 188 -12.01 -24.36 18.24
CA GLY A 188 -12.32 -23.64 19.48
C GLY A 188 -11.74 -22.22 19.47
N LEU A 189 -12.49 -21.29 20.09
CA LEU A 189 -12.26 -19.85 19.98
C LEU A 189 -10.86 -19.40 20.43
N PHE A 190 -10.29 -20.06 21.43
CA PHE A 190 -8.95 -19.77 21.93
C PHE A 190 -7.87 -19.99 20.86
N PHE A 191 -7.91 -21.14 20.18
CA PHE A 191 -6.95 -21.49 19.13
C PHE A 191 -7.16 -20.69 17.86
N VAL A 192 -8.43 -20.44 17.48
CA VAL A 192 -8.76 -19.57 16.35
C VAL A 192 -8.18 -18.17 16.58
N GLY A 193 -8.38 -17.59 17.77
CA GLY A 193 -7.84 -16.27 18.11
C GLY A 193 -6.31 -16.22 18.05
N MET A 194 -5.62 -17.24 18.59
CA MET A 194 -4.16 -17.33 18.54
C MET A 194 -3.64 -17.41 17.10
N ILE A 195 -4.21 -18.28 16.26
CA ILE A 195 -3.71 -18.48 14.90
C ILE A 195 -4.02 -17.24 14.04
N VAL A 196 -5.23 -16.68 14.11
CA VAL A 196 -5.62 -15.49 13.34
C VAL A 196 -4.77 -14.27 13.74
N SER A 197 -4.53 -14.05 15.04
CA SER A 197 -3.68 -12.95 15.51
C SER A 197 -2.23 -13.06 15.01
N VAL A 198 -1.63 -14.26 15.04
CA VAL A 198 -0.28 -14.50 14.52
C VAL A 198 -0.22 -14.31 13.01
N LEU A 199 -1.15 -14.91 12.25
CA LEU A 199 -1.20 -14.79 10.80
C LEU A 199 -1.37 -13.34 10.35
N MET A 200 -2.28 -12.59 10.99
CA MET A 200 -2.50 -11.18 10.67
C MET A 200 -1.33 -10.29 11.11
N GLY A 201 -0.73 -10.56 12.27
CA GLY A 201 0.49 -9.88 12.71
C GLY A 201 1.64 -10.09 11.71
N MET A 202 1.89 -11.33 11.28
CA MET A 202 2.89 -11.63 10.25
C MET A 202 2.55 -10.96 8.90
N ALA A 203 1.29 -11.00 8.49
CA ALA A 203 0.84 -10.37 7.25
C ALA A 203 1.07 -8.85 7.23
N LEU A 204 0.95 -8.18 8.38
CA LEU A 204 1.25 -6.75 8.54
C LEU A 204 2.74 -6.43 8.30
N THR A 205 3.63 -7.37 8.65
CA THR A 205 5.08 -7.21 8.45
C THR A 205 5.55 -7.52 7.04
N ALA A 206 4.83 -8.43 6.36
CA ALA A 206 5.02 -8.64 4.95
C ALA A 206 4.63 -7.34 4.22
N PRO A 207 5.21 -7.05 3.05
CA PRO A 207 4.80 -5.90 2.25
C PRO A 207 3.40 -6.14 1.62
N ILE A 208 2.50 -6.86 2.29
CA ILE A 208 1.15 -7.21 1.87
C ILE A 208 0.17 -6.36 2.68
N SER A 209 -0.92 -5.91 2.07
CA SER A 209 -1.93 -5.13 2.79
C SER A 209 -2.81 -6.03 3.67
N SER A 210 -2.51 -6.08 4.98
CA SER A 210 -3.33 -6.78 5.98
C SER A 210 -4.78 -6.27 6.02
N ALA A 211 -4.99 -4.96 5.78
CA ALA A 211 -6.32 -4.36 5.64
C ALA A 211 -7.07 -4.90 4.42
N ALA A 212 -6.41 -5.04 3.26
CA ALA A 212 -7.03 -5.62 2.07
C ALA A 212 -7.42 -7.08 2.28
N ILE A 213 -6.61 -7.84 3.03
CA ILE A 213 -6.92 -9.23 3.40
C ILE A 213 -8.16 -9.28 4.30
N ALA A 214 -8.22 -8.45 5.35
CA ALA A 214 -9.37 -8.40 6.26
C ALA A 214 -10.68 -8.06 5.53
N ILE A 215 -10.65 -7.10 4.59
CA ILE A 215 -11.80 -6.74 3.77
C ILE A 215 -12.17 -7.87 2.81
N ALA A 216 -11.19 -8.52 2.17
CA ALA A 216 -11.45 -9.57 1.19
C ALA A 216 -12.17 -10.80 1.75
N ILE A 217 -11.94 -11.11 3.03
CA ILE A 217 -12.57 -12.24 3.72
C ILE A 217 -13.76 -11.84 4.59
N ASN A 218 -14.16 -10.56 4.58
CA ASN A 218 -15.14 -9.99 5.51
C ASN A 218 -14.86 -10.43 6.96
N LEU A 219 -13.64 -10.19 7.42
CA LEU A 219 -13.23 -10.63 8.75
C LEU A 219 -13.95 -9.78 9.81
N GLU A 220 -15.01 -10.33 10.38
CA GLU A 220 -15.84 -9.67 11.37
C GLU A 220 -15.90 -10.42 12.71
N GLY A 221 -16.51 -9.80 13.71
CA GLY A 221 -16.72 -10.38 15.02
C GLY A 221 -15.43 -10.72 15.77
N LEU A 222 -15.42 -11.85 16.47
CA LEU A 222 -14.32 -12.28 17.34
C LEU A 222 -13.01 -12.52 16.57
N ALA A 223 -13.07 -13.03 15.35
CA ALA A 223 -11.89 -13.24 14.51
C ALA A 223 -11.28 -11.90 14.06
N GLY A 224 -12.12 -10.92 13.72
CA GLY A 224 -11.68 -9.55 13.45
C GLY A 224 -11.03 -8.91 14.69
N GLY A 225 -11.62 -9.10 15.87
CA GLY A 225 -11.02 -8.65 17.14
C GLY A 225 -9.64 -9.27 17.39
N ALA A 226 -9.48 -10.58 17.16
CA ALA A 226 -8.20 -11.25 17.30
C ALA A 226 -7.14 -10.73 16.30
N ALA A 227 -7.55 -10.44 15.07
CA ALA A 227 -6.68 -9.84 14.05
C ALA A 227 -6.17 -8.45 14.48
N VAL A 228 -7.05 -7.60 15.02
CA VAL A 228 -6.68 -6.27 15.53
C VAL A 228 -5.62 -6.38 16.64
N VAL A 229 -5.85 -7.26 17.62
CA VAL A 229 -4.88 -7.48 18.71
C VAL A 229 -3.53 -7.96 18.17
N GLY A 230 -3.53 -8.92 17.23
CA GLY A 230 -2.32 -9.41 16.58
C GLY A 230 -1.52 -8.30 15.89
N CYS A 231 -2.20 -7.47 15.08
CA CYS A 231 -1.60 -6.32 14.40
C CYS A 231 -1.01 -5.31 15.40
N CYS A 232 -1.74 -4.95 16.46
CA CYS A 232 -1.27 -4.00 17.48
C CYS A 232 -0.04 -4.51 18.23
N VAL A 233 -0.05 -5.76 18.68
CA VAL A 233 1.06 -6.37 19.42
C VAL A 233 2.31 -6.47 18.54
N GLN A 234 2.15 -6.80 17.26
CA GLN A 234 3.27 -6.84 16.31
C GLN A 234 3.94 -5.47 16.17
N MET A 235 3.16 -4.40 16.00
CA MET A 235 3.69 -3.04 15.87
C MET A 235 4.40 -2.56 17.14
N LEU A 236 3.82 -2.87 18.32
CA LEU A 236 4.48 -2.63 19.61
C LEU A 236 5.79 -3.39 19.74
N GLY A 237 5.84 -4.65 19.27
CA GLY A 237 7.07 -5.44 19.22
C GLY A 237 8.16 -4.74 18.41
N PHE A 238 7.84 -4.23 17.21
CA PHE A 238 8.77 -3.45 16.40
C PHE A 238 9.19 -2.14 17.08
N ALA A 239 8.27 -1.42 17.69
CA ALA A 239 8.56 -0.20 18.44
C ALA A 239 9.57 -0.47 19.58
N VAL A 240 9.38 -1.54 20.35
CA VAL A 240 10.28 -1.94 21.45
C VAL A 240 11.65 -2.37 20.92
N MET A 241 11.71 -3.17 19.86
CA MET A 241 12.97 -3.61 19.24
C MET A 241 13.77 -2.42 18.66
N SER A 242 13.06 -1.44 18.10
CA SER A 242 13.62 -0.22 17.49
C SER A 242 14.24 0.76 18.50
N ARG A 243 14.05 0.54 19.81
CA ARG A 243 14.50 1.47 20.87
C ARG A 243 16.01 1.66 20.96
N LYS A 244 16.79 0.69 20.48
CA LYS A 244 18.26 0.81 20.46
C LYS A 244 18.76 1.75 19.37
N ASP A 245 18.01 1.86 18.28
CA ASP A 245 18.41 2.57 17.07
C ASP A 245 17.65 3.90 16.86
N ASN A 246 16.52 4.09 17.55
CA ASN A 246 15.64 5.25 17.38
C ASN A 246 15.31 5.97 18.70
N LYS A 247 15.10 7.29 18.62
CA LYS A 247 14.67 8.11 19.76
C LYS A 247 13.22 7.80 20.13
N ILE A 248 12.85 7.94 21.40
CA ILE A 248 11.48 7.68 21.89
C ILE A 248 10.39 8.40 21.06
N GLY A 249 10.62 9.64 20.65
CA GLY A 249 9.68 10.37 19.79
C GLY A 249 9.48 9.73 18.41
N THR A 250 10.51 9.12 17.84
CA THR A 250 10.44 8.36 16.58
C THR A 250 9.77 7.01 16.79
N ILE A 251 9.97 6.37 17.95
CA ILE A 251 9.34 5.10 18.30
C ILE A 251 7.81 5.23 18.43
N ILE A 252 7.32 6.32 19.00
CA ILE A 252 5.88 6.59 19.16
C ILE A 252 5.22 6.94 17.82
N GLY A 253 6.00 7.41 16.85
CA GLY A 253 5.53 7.72 15.50
C GLY A 253 5.54 6.53 14.53
N VAL A 254 6.01 5.36 14.96
CA VAL A 254 5.92 4.08 14.22
C VAL A 254 4.52 3.51 14.39
#